data_AF-M1AXL0-F1
#
_entry.id   AF-M1AXL0-F1
#
_cell.length_a   1.000
_cell.length_b   1.000
_cell.length_c   1.000
_cell.angle_alpha   90.00
_cell.angle_beta   90.00
_cell.angle_gamma   90.00
#
_symmetry.space_group_name_H-M   'P 1'
#
loop_
_entity.id
_entity.type
_entity.pdbx_description
1 polymer ?
#
loop_
_entity_poly.entity_id
_entity_poly.type
_entity_poly.pdbx_seq_one_letter_code
_entity_poly.pdbx_strand_id
1 'polypeptide(L)' 'MAFLRWEKLDPNPEKCTGKGREVNRCVLSLLCVGCTKEMDAYAGCMYYNTNEFNMCRKEQKEFEEACPC' A
#
# COMPACT_ATOMS: atom_id res chain seq x y z
N MET A 1 2.08 0.34 13.31
CA MET A 1 2.04 1.62 14.07
C MET A 1 3.35 2.00 14.79
N ALA A 2 4.32 1.09 14.98
CA ALA A 2 5.54 1.38 15.72
C ALA A 2 6.44 2.45 15.06
N PHE A 3 6.46 2.52 13.73
CA PHE A 3 7.20 3.54 12.97
C PHE A 3 6.67 4.96 13.22
N LEU A 4 5.36 5.18 13.03
CA LEU A 4 4.72 6.49 13.23
C LEU A 4 4.86 7.04 14.66
N ARG A 5 4.85 6.16 15.68
CA ARG A 5 5.08 6.59 17.07
C ARG A 5 6.50 7.10 17.27
N TRP A 6 7.48 6.50 16.60
CA TRP A 6 8.88 6.88 16.74
C TRP A 6 9.20 8.15 15.96
N GLU A 7 8.66 8.31 14.75
CA GLU A 7 8.75 9.57 14.01
C GLU A 7 8.16 10.76 14.78
N LYS A 8 7.04 10.54 15.48
CA LYS A 8 6.45 11.59 16.35
C LYS A 8 7.32 11.97 17.54
N LEU A 9 8.21 11.08 17.99
CA LEU A 9 9.12 11.32 19.11
C LEU A 9 10.44 11.97 18.65
N ASP A 10 11.01 11.48 17.55
CA ASP A 10 12.23 11.99 16.95
C ASP A 10 12.12 11.87 15.41
N PRO A 11 11.96 12.99 14.69
CA PRO A 11 11.81 12.99 13.23
C PRO A 11 13.15 12.81 12.48
N ASN A 12 14.28 12.56 13.16
CA ASN A 12 15.55 12.33 12.50
C ASN A 12 15.52 11.03 11.67
N PRO A 13 15.65 11.11 10.32
CA PRO A 13 15.54 9.95 9.44
C PRO A 13 16.64 8.90 9.68
N GLU A 14 17.84 9.30 10.09
CA GLU A 14 18.95 8.36 10.36
C GLU A 14 18.63 7.43 11.53
N LYS A 15 17.97 7.94 12.56
CA LYS A 15 17.59 7.14 13.73
C LYS A 15 16.38 6.24 13.47
N CYS A 16 15.52 6.62 12.52
CA CYS A 16 14.32 5.87 12.14
C CYS A 16 14.57 4.78 11.07
N THR A 17 15.75 4.79 10.43
CA THR A 17 16.06 3.96 9.25
C THR A 17 15.81 2.46 9.47
N GLY A 18 16.18 1.91 10.63
CA GLY A 18 15.98 0.49 10.94
C GLY A 18 14.50 0.08 10.95
N LYS A 19 13.64 0.91 11.56
CA LYS A 19 12.18 0.69 11.59
C LYS A 19 11.53 0.92 10.23
N GLY A 20 12.03 1.89 9.46
CA GLY A 20 11.61 2.10 8.08
C GLY A 20 11.86 0.86 7.21
N ARG A 21 13.02 0.21 7.37
CA ARG A 21 13.36 -1.03 6.65
C ARG A 21 12.41 -2.18 6.99
N GLU A 22 12.03 -2.31 8.26
CA GLU A 22 11.08 -3.34 8.71
C GLU A 22 9.69 -3.12 8.09
N VAL A 23 9.18 -1.88 8.08
CA VAL A 23 7.91 -1.54 7.43
C VAL A 23 7.98 -1.81 5.93
N ASN A 24 9.04 -1.39 5.25
CA ASN A 24 9.20 -1.64 3.82
C ASN A 24 9.21 -3.14 3.50
N ARG A 25 9.89 -3.96 4.31
CA ARG A 25 9.89 -5.42 4.13
C ARG A 25 8.49 -6.01 4.27
N CYS A 26 7.72 -5.56 5.26
CA CYS A 26 6.35 -6.00 5.47
C CYS A 26 5.44 -5.63 4.30
N VAL A 27 5.47 -4.36 3.85
CA VAL A 27 4.65 -3.87 2.74
C VAL A 27 5.00 -4.57 1.43
N LEU A 28 6.29 -4.78 1.12
CA LEU A 28 6.69 -5.53 -0.07
C LEU A 28 6.21 -6.98 -0.04
N SER A 29 6.25 -7.61 1.14
CA SER A 29 5.75 -8.98 1.28
C SER A 29 4.23 -9.05 1.09
N LEU A 30 3.49 -8.02 1.51
CA LEU A 30 2.04 -7.92 1.30
C LEU A 30 1.70 -7.71 -0.19
N LEU A 31 2.44 -6.84 -0.88
CA LEU A 31 2.20 -6.53 -2.30
C LEU A 31 2.55 -7.69 -3.25
N CYS A 32 3.38 -8.64 -2.82
CA CYS A 32 3.87 -9.72 -3.67
C CYS A 32 2.98 -10.98 -3.72
N VAL A 33 1.81 -11.02 -3.06
CA VAL A 33 1.05 -12.27 -2.88
C VAL A 33 -0.42 -12.10 -3.27
N GLY A 34 -0.76 -12.45 -4.51
CA GLY A 34 -2.14 -12.72 -4.95
C GLY A 34 -2.77 -11.69 -5.91
N CYS A 35 -3.76 -12.16 -6.68
CA CYS A 35 -4.72 -11.36 -7.46
C CYS A 35 -4.12 -10.27 -8.36
N THR A 36 -3.02 -10.61 -9.05
CA THR A 36 -2.25 -9.65 -9.85
C THR A 36 -3.09 -9.02 -10.95
N LYS A 37 -4.01 -9.76 -11.57
CA LYS A 37 -4.85 -9.24 -12.64
C LYS A 37 -5.80 -8.14 -12.15
N GLU A 38 -6.51 -8.38 -11.06
CA GLU A 38 -7.47 -7.43 -10.50
C GLU A 38 -6.73 -6.25 -9.85
N MET A 39 -5.59 -6.50 -9.20
CA MET A 39 -4.72 -5.46 -8.65
C MET A 39 -4.14 -4.56 -9.76
N ASP A 40 -3.69 -5.13 -10.88
CA ASP A 40 -3.16 -4.38 -12.02
C ASP A 40 -4.25 -3.50 -12.67
N ALA A 41 -5.48 -4.01 -12.78
CA ALA A 41 -6.62 -3.23 -13.27
C ALA A 41 -6.95 -2.05 -12.33
N TYR A 42 -6.99 -2.31 -11.02
CA TYR A 42 -7.24 -1.28 -10.02
C TYR A 42 -6.13 -0.23 -9.98
N ALA A 43 -4.86 -0.66 -9.97
CA ALA A 43 -3.70 0.22 -10.01
C ALA A 43 -3.65 1.04 -11.32
N GLY A 44 -4.03 0.43 -12.46
CA GLY A 44 -4.13 1.11 -13.75
C GLY A 44 -5.17 2.23 -13.75
N CYS A 45 -6.36 1.98 -13.17
CA CYS A 45 -7.38 3.02 -13.00
C CYS A 45 -6.90 4.16 -12.09
N MET A 46 -6.25 3.82 -10.96
CA MET A 46 -5.70 4.80 -10.03
C MET A 46 -4.60 5.64 -10.68
N TYR A 47 -3.73 5.03 -11.48
CA TYR A 47 -2.71 5.74 -12.25
C TYR A 47 -3.33 6.74 -13.24
N TYR A 48 -4.35 6.32 -14.00
CA TYR A 48 -5.03 7.18 -14.97
C TYR A 48 -5.77 8.36 -14.31
N ASN A 49 -6.41 8.11 -13.16
CA ASN A 49 -7.19 9.11 -12.45
C ASN A 49 -6.42 9.79 -11.30
N THR A 50 -5.08 9.77 -11.31
CA THR A 50 -4.24 10.45 -10.30
C THR A 50 -4.60 10.12 -8.84
N ASN A 51 -4.96 8.85 -8.59
CA ASN A 51 -5.42 8.31 -7.30
C ASN A 51 -6.80 8.80 -6.82
N GLU A 52 -7.67 9.27 -7.71
CA GLU A 52 -9.06 9.61 -7.39
C GLU A 52 -9.92 8.35 -7.20
N PHE A 53 -10.06 7.92 -5.95
CA PHE A 53 -10.76 6.69 -5.57
C PHE A 53 -12.20 6.56 -6.11
N ASN A 54 -12.93 7.67 -6.20
CA ASN A 54 -14.33 7.65 -6.64
C ASN A 54 -14.49 7.23 -8.11
N MET A 55 -13.45 7.44 -8.93
CA MET A 55 -13.45 7.05 -10.35
C MET A 55 -13.20 5.55 -10.54
N CYS A 56 -12.68 4.84 -9.53
CA CYS A 56 -12.18 3.46 -9.64
C CYS A 56 -12.91 2.47 -8.70
N ARG A 57 -14.12 2.80 -8.24
CA ARG A 57 -14.88 1.95 -7.28
C ARG A 57 -15.27 0.60 -7.85
N LYS A 58 -15.41 0.50 -9.17
CA LYS A 58 -15.72 -0.75 -9.86
C LYS A 58 -14.53 -1.72 -9.74
N GLU A 59 -13.36 -1.27 -10.15
CA GLU A 59 -12.11 -2.02 -10.12
C GLU A 59 -11.71 -2.36 -8.67
N GLN A 60 -11.97 -1.45 -7.72
CA GLN A 60 -11.77 -1.72 -6.30
C GLN A 60 -12.62 -2.91 -5.83
N LYS A 61 -13.91 -2.94 -6.16
CA LYS A 61 -14.82 -4.03 -5.75
C LYS A 61 -14.40 -5.36 -6.36
N GLU A 62 -14.02 -5.36 -7.63
CA GLU A 62 -13.50 -6.55 -8.32
C GLU A 62 -12.22 -7.07 -7.65
N PHE A 63 -11.30 -6.17 -7.26
CA PHE A 63 -10.09 -6.54 -6.51
C PHE A 63 -10.40 -7.10 -5.12
N GLU A 64 -11.26 -6.45 -4.33
CA GLU A 64 -11.63 -6.89 -2.98
C GLU A 64 -12.41 -8.22 -2.97
N GLU A 65 -13.19 -8.50 -4.02
CA GLU A 65 -13.90 -9.78 -4.16
C GLU A 65 -12.96 -10.92 -4.58
N ALA A 66 -12.00 -10.65 -5.46
CA ALA A 66 -11.02 -11.65 -5.92
C ALA A 66 -9.92 -11.91 -4.88
N CYS A 67 -9.57 -10.91 -4.08
CA CYS A 67 -8.55 -10.96 -3.04
C CYS A 67 -9.13 -10.66 -1.65
N PRO A 68 -9.76 -11.65 -0.99
CA PRO A 68 -10.00 -11.55 0.44
C PRO A 68 -8.64 -11.51 1.15
N CYS A 69 -8.37 -10.42 1.87
CA CYS A 69 -7.20 -10.24 2.73
C CYS A 69 -7.00 -11.39 3.73
#